data_AF-A0A146M475-F1
#
_entry.id   AF-A0A146M475-F1
#
_cell.length_a   1.000
_cell.length_b   1.000
_cell.length_c   1.000
_cell.angle_alpha   90.00
_cell.angle_beta   90.00
_cell.angle_gamma   90.00
#
_symmetry.space_group_name_H-M   'P 1'
#
loop_
_entity.id
_entity.type
_entity.pdbx_description
1 polymer ?
#
loop_
_entity_poly.entity_id
_entity_poly.type
_entity_poly.pdbx_seq_one_letter_code
_entity_poly.pdbx_strand_id
1 'polypeptide(L)'
;MDPNVFSDVLTFIYTDNIDDESLTEKGEMVLKTAEILKLEKLKSRAEKVLLSSLNPSNATDRLILAYECNCEQMKEPILQMMKQYKTEVQATPNWKLLKNYPEILLDLFTVI
;
A
#
# COMPACT_ATOMS: atom_id res chain seq x y z
N MET A 1 4.63 -12.69 11.58
CA MET A 1 4.99 -12.87 10.17
C MET A 1 4.44 -14.22 9.78
N ASP A 2 3.54 -14.27 8.79
CA ASP A 2 2.88 -15.52 8.40
C ASP A 2 3.85 -16.42 7.62
N PRO A 3 3.98 -17.72 7.98
CA PRO A 3 4.89 -18.66 7.31
C PRO A 3 4.64 -18.75 5.80
N ASN A 4 3.37 -18.64 5.40
CA ASN A 4 2.98 -18.70 3.99
C ASN A 4 3.51 -17.51 3.19
N VAL A 5 3.45 -16.29 3.76
CA VAL A 5 4.00 -15.09 3.12
C VAL A 5 5.51 -15.20 2.97
N PHE A 6 6.19 -15.74 3.99
CA PHE A 6 7.64 -15.93 3.93
C PHE A 6 8.04 -16.97 2.87
N SER A 7 7.24 -18.04 2.71
CA SER A 7 7.43 -19.04 1.65
C SER A 7 7.26 -18.44 0.26
N ASP A 8 6.25 -17.59 0.07
CA ASP A 8 5.99 -16.91 -1.21
C ASP A 8 7.14 -15.96 -1.57
N VAL A 9 7.66 -15.22 -0.58
CA VAL A 9 8.80 -14.31 -0.77
C VAL A 9 10.10 -15.07 -1.02
N LEU A 10 10.32 -16.20 -0.34
CA LEU A 10 11.45 -17.09 -0.64
C LEU A 10 11.36 -17.63 -2.06
N THR A 11 10.17 -18.08 -2.48
CA THR A 11 9.95 -18.56 -3.85
C THR A 11 10.29 -17.48 -4.87
N PHE A 12 9.90 -16.24 -4.61
CA PHE A 12 10.29 -15.10 -5.44
C PHE A 12 11.81 -14.88 -5.47
N ILE A 13 12.51 -14.96 -4.33
CA ILE A 13 13.98 -14.84 -4.30
C ILE A 13 14.64 -15.92 -5.17
N TYR A 14 14.09 -17.13 -5.20
CA TYR A 14 14.67 -18.27 -5.93
C TYR A 14 14.23 -18.38 -7.39
N THR A 15 13.05 -17.87 -7.76
CA THR A 15 12.46 -18.06 -9.10
C THR A 15 12.16 -16.76 -9.85
N ASP A 16 12.32 -15.59 -9.21
CA ASP A 16 11.93 -14.26 -9.69
C ASP A 16 10.42 -14.16 -10.08
N ASN A 17 9.62 -15.14 -9.62
CA ASN A 17 8.19 -15.25 -9.89
C ASN A 17 7.39 -15.37 -8.60
N ILE A 18 6.24 -14.71 -8.59
CA ILE A 18 5.26 -14.77 -7.51
C ILE A 18 3.86 -14.69 -8.13
N ASP A 19 2.94 -15.48 -7.59
CA ASP A 19 1.57 -15.51 -8.07
C ASP A 19 0.86 -14.20 -7.71
N ASP A 20 0.31 -13.52 -8.72
CA ASP A 20 -0.37 -12.24 -8.54
C ASP A 20 -1.66 -12.38 -7.68
N GLU A 21 -2.20 -13.59 -7.56
CA GLU A 21 -3.34 -13.94 -6.69
C GLU A 21 -2.95 -13.90 -5.20
N SER A 22 -1.78 -14.45 -4.84
CA SER A 22 -1.18 -14.34 -3.51
C SER A 22 -0.83 -12.89 -3.16
N LEU A 23 -0.41 -12.08 -4.14
CA LEU A 23 -0.22 -10.63 -3.95
C LEU A 23 -1.52 -9.89 -3.71
N THR A 24 -2.63 -10.33 -4.29
CA THR A 24 -3.92 -9.65 -4.12
C THR A 24 -4.50 -9.91 -2.74
N GLU A 25 -4.38 -11.15 -2.24
CA GLU A 25 -4.89 -11.55 -0.92
C GLU A 25 -3.97 -11.09 0.23
N LYS A 26 -2.64 -11.19 0.05
CA LYS A 26 -1.65 -10.93 1.11
C LYS A 26 -0.72 -9.75 0.82
N GLY A 27 -1.11 -8.88 -0.12
CA GLY A 27 -0.27 -7.80 -0.64
C GLY A 27 0.33 -6.90 0.43
N GLU A 28 -0.41 -6.60 1.50
CA GLU A 28 0.06 -5.77 2.61
C GLU A 28 1.23 -6.41 3.37
N MET A 29 1.12 -7.70 3.67
CA MET A 29 2.17 -8.45 4.36
C MET A 29 3.37 -8.71 3.45
N VAL A 30 3.12 -8.98 2.16
CA VAL A 30 4.16 -9.13 1.16
C VAL A 30 4.94 -7.82 1.01
N LEU A 31 4.27 -6.67 0.96
CA LEU A 31 4.90 -5.35 0.88
C LEU A 31 5.80 -5.09 2.10
N LYS A 32 5.29 -5.36 3.32
CA LYS A 32 6.09 -5.24 4.56
C LYS A 32 7.33 -6.14 4.51
N THR A 33 7.17 -7.37 4.04
CA THR A 33 8.28 -8.34 3.95
C THR A 33 9.29 -7.94 2.88
N ALA A 34 8.82 -7.45 1.74
CA ALA A 34 9.66 -6.94 0.65
C ALA A 34 10.48 -5.73 1.10
N GLU A 35 9.91 -4.84 1.91
CA GLU A 35 10.62 -3.70 2.48
C GLU A 35 11.70 -4.16 3.48
N ILE A 36 11.36 -5.08 4.39
CA ILE A 36 12.32 -5.64 5.37
C ILE A 36 13.50 -6.32 4.65
N LEU A 37 13.21 -7.05 3.58
CA LEU A 37 14.22 -7.76 2.78
C LEU A 37 14.86 -6.88 1.69
N LYS A 38 14.43 -5.61 1.57
CA LYS A 38 14.88 -4.64 0.54
C LYS A 38 14.81 -5.18 -0.89
N LEU A 39 13.75 -5.91 -1.20
CA LEU A 39 13.49 -6.48 -2.53
C LEU A 39 12.71 -5.47 -3.39
N GLU A 40 13.42 -4.56 -4.06
CA GLU A 40 12.79 -3.49 -4.85
C GLU A 40 11.88 -4.01 -5.98
N LYS A 41 12.29 -5.08 -6.68
CA LYS A 41 11.46 -5.69 -7.72
C LYS A 41 10.10 -6.17 -7.20
N LEU A 42 10.11 -6.80 -6.02
CA LEU A 42 8.90 -7.32 -5.39
C LEU A 42 8.03 -6.16 -4.88
N LYS A 43 8.66 -5.14 -4.31
CA LYS A 43 8.00 -3.90 -3.89
C LYS A 43 7.25 -3.25 -5.04
N SER A 44 7.90 -2.99 -6.18
CA SER A 44 7.24 -2.39 -7.36
C SER A 44 6.10 -3.25 -7.92
N ARG A 45 6.22 -4.58 -7.85
CA ARG A 45 5.14 -5.48 -8.32
C ARG A 45 3.94 -5.47 -7.37
N ALA A 46 4.19 -5.53 -6.06
CA ALA A 46 3.17 -5.39 -5.03
C ALA A 46 2.46 -4.04 -5.12
N GLU A 47 3.19 -2.94 -5.34
CA GLU A 47 2.61 -1.62 -5.54
C GLU A 47 1.65 -1.58 -6.73
N LYS A 48 2.00 -2.19 -7.86
CA LYS A 48 1.11 -2.25 -9.05
C LYS A 48 -0.18 -3.02 -8.77
N VAL A 49 -0.09 -4.20 -8.15
CA VAL A 49 -1.26 -5.02 -7.82
C VAL A 49 -2.16 -4.32 -6.80
N LEU A 50 -1.55 -3.68 -5.81
CA LEU A 50 -2.28 -2.85 -4.87
C LEU A 50 -2.93 -1.67 -5.61
N LEU A 51 -2.23 -0.92 -6.46
CA LEU A 51 -2.87 0.18 -7.21
C LEU A 51 -4.05 -0.28 -8.09
N SER A 52 -3.99 -1.47 -8.70
CA SER A 52 -5.09 -2.01 -9.48
C SER A 52 -6.34 -2.39 -8.66
N SER A 53 -6.18 -2.62 -7.35
CA SER A 53 -7.28 -2.99 -6.44
C SER A 53 -7.74 -1.84 -5.54
N LEU A 54 -7.32 -0.61 -5.87
CA LEU A 54 -7.58 0.58 -5.07
C LEU A 54 -9.05 1.03 -5.19
N ASN A 55 -9.70 1.19 -4.05
CA ASN A 55 -11.08 1.63 -3.88
C ASN A 55 -11.13 2.76 -2.85
N PRO A 56 -12.10 3.70 -2.92
CA PRO A 56 -12.20 4.81 -1.97
C PRO A 56 -12.33 4.35 -0.51
N SER A 57 -12.93 3.18 -0.26
CA SER A 57 -13.02 2.59 1.09
C SER A 57 -11.68 2.06 1.61
N ASN A 58 -10.84 1.48 0.74
CA ASN A 58 -9.55 0.88 1.12
C ASN A 58 -8.35 1.83 0.92
N ALA A 59 -8.57 2.99 0.28
CA ALA A 59 -7.55 3.98 -0.02
C ALA A 59 -6.87 4.49 1.26
N THR A 60 -7.63 4.64 2.34
CA THR A 60 -7.13 5.11 3.64
C THR A 60 -6.14 4.13 4.25
N ASP A 61 -6.49 2.85 4.32
CA ASP A 61 -5.63 1.83 4.90
C ASP A 61 -4.36 1.62 4.06
N ARG A 62 -4.51 1.69 2.74
CA ARG A 62 -3.39 1.59 1.80
C ARG A 62 -2.43 2.77 1.86
N LEU A 63 -2.94 3.97 2.14
CA LEU A 63 -2.08 5.14 2.34
C LEU A 63 -1.24 5.00 3.61
N ILE A 64 -1.83 4.49 4.69
CA ILE A 64 -1.11 4.19 5.94
C ILE A 64 -0.04 3.12 5.67
N LEU A 65 -0.37 2.04 4.97
CA LEU A 65 0.59 1.00 4.61
C LEU A 65 1.72 1.52 3.71
N ALA A 66 1.42 2.38 2.74
CA ALA A 66 2.43 3.00 1.89
C ALA A 66 3.36 3.92 2.68
N TYR A 67 2.85 4.58 3.74
CA TYR A 67 3.68 5.34 4.68
C TYR A 67 4.56 4.42 5.53
N GLU A 68 4.02 3.34 6.10
CA GLU A 68 4.79 2.36 6.89
C GLU A 68 5.87 1.64 6.08
N CYS A 69 5.59 1.29 4.82
CA CYS A 69 6.50 0.56 3.94
C CYS A 69 7.41 1.48 3.11
N ASN A 70 7.38 2.79 3.38
CA ASN A 70 8.15 3.80 2.65
C ASN A 70 8.05 3.67 1.11
N CYS A 71 6.82 3.42 0.63
CA CYS A 71 6.50 3.24 -0.79
C CYS A 71 6.13 4.58 -1.44
N GLU A 72 7.13 5.39 -1.83
CA GLU A 72 6.88 6.72 -2.41
C GLU A 72 6.06 6.65 -3.72
N GLN A 73 6.32 5.68 -4.59
CA GLN A 73 5.62 5.57 -5.88
C GLN A 73 4.14 5.20 -5.75
N MET A 74 3.76 4.52 -4.66
CA MET A 74 2.37 4.18 -4.38
C MET A 74 1.63 5.33 -3.69
N LYS A 75 2.33 6.23 -2.98
CA LYS A 75 1.72 7.37 -2.27
C LYS A 75 1.05 8.36 -3.23
N GLU A 76 1.74 8.77 -4.29
CA GLU A 76 1.26 9.77 -5.25
C GLU A 76 -0.12 9.43 -5.88
N PRO A 77 -0.31 8.25 -6.51
CA PRO A 77 -1.60 7.89 -7.10
C PRO A 77 -2.71 7.70 -6.06
N ILE A 78 -2.39 7.24 -4.84
CA ILE A 78 -3.39 7.14 -3.76
C ILE A 78 -3.82 8.54 -3.29
N LEU A 79 -2.87 9.47 -3.16
CA LEU A 79 -3.15 10.87 -2.83
C LEU A 79 -4.02 11.53 -3.91
N GLN A 80 -3.75 11.28 -5.19
CA GLN A 80 -4.59 11.77 -6.29
C GLN A 80 -6.01 11.22 -6.21
N MET A 81 -6.17 9.92 -5.96
CA MET A 81 -7.50 9.32 -5.78
C MET A 81 -8.22 9.92 -4.56
N MET A 82 -7.53 10.11 -3.43
CA MET A 82 -8.13 10.75 -2.26
C MET A 82 -8.59 12.19 -2.51
N LYS A 83 -7.84 12.95 -3.32
CA LYS A 83 -8.28 14.28 -3.74
C LYS A 83 -9.54 14.22 -4.60
N GLN A 84 -9.60 13.26 -5.53
CA GLN A 84 -10.73 13.08 -6.44
C GLN A 84 -12.00 12.60 -5.72
N TYR A 85 -11.86 11.74 -4.71
CA TYR A 85 -12.97 11.16 -3.94
C TYR A 85 -13.07 11.71 -2.51
N LYS A 86 -12.68 12.98 -2.30
CA LYS A 86 -12.57 13.60 -0.97
C LYS A 86 -13.85 13.49 -0.13
N THR A 87 -15.02 13.62 -0.74
CA THR A 87 -16.33 13.52 -0.07
C THR A 87 -16.66 12.10 0.39
N GLU A 88 -16.27 11.08 -0.37
CA GLU A 88 -16.51 9.67 -0.03
C GLU A 88 -15.51 9.15 1.00
N VAL A 89 -14.26 9.59 0.89
CA VAL A 89 -13.18 9.25 1.82
C VAL A 89 -13.42 9.91 3.20
N GLN A 90 -13.99 11.11 3.25
CA GLN A 90 -14.38 11.75 4.53
C GLN A 90 -15.55 11.06 5.23
N ALA A 91 -16.41 10.36 4.48
CA ALA A 91 -17.54 9.63 5.03
C ALA A 91 -17.13 8.28 5.65
N THR A 92 -15.94 7.77 5.32
CA THR A 92 -15.46 6.48 5.82
C THR A 92 -14.93 6.63 7.26
N PRO A 93 -15.25 5.68 8.18
CA PRO A 93 -14.74 5.71 9.55
C PRO A 93 -13.21 5.68 9.63
N ASN A 94 -12.54 5.14 8.62
CA ASN A 94 -11.08 5.04 8.57
C ASN A 94 -10.40 6.41 8.39
N TRP A 95 -11.12 7.45 7.96
CA TRP A 95 -10.61 8.83 7.96
C TRP A 95 -10.16 9.30 9.35
N LYS A 96 -10.79 8.80 10.42
CA LYS A 96 -10.39 9.13 11.79
C LYS A 96 -9.02 8.56 12.17
N LEU A 97 -8.59 7.47 11.54
CA LEU A 97 -7.25 6.90 11.73
C LEU A 97 -6.18 7.79 11.10
N LEU A 98 -6.53 8.49 10.01
CA LEU A 98 -5.62 9.45 9.36
C LEU A 98 -5.26 10.64 10.26
N LYS A 99 -6.07 10.97 11.28
CA LYS A 99 -5.71 11.98 12.30
C LYS A 99 -4.43 11.64 13.07
N ASN A 100 -4.09 10.35 13.19
CA ASN A 100 -2.87 9.92 13.88
C ASN A 100 -1.60 10.14 13.02
N TYR A 101 -1.76 10.45 11.74
CA TYR A 101 -0.67 10.69 10.81
C TYR A 101 -0.75 12.12 10.24
N PRO A 102 -0.37 13.15 11.03
CA PRO A 102 -0.48 14.54 10.63
C PRO A 102 0.38 14.88 9.40
N GLU A 103 1.46 14.14 9.14
CA GLU A 103 2.30 14.32 7.94
C GLU A 103 1.56 14.00 6.65
N ILE A 104 0.73 12.94 6.66
CA ILE A 104 -0.07 12.52 5.50
C ILE A 104 -1.19 13.54 5.22
N LEU A 105 -1.78 14.09 6.28
CA LEU A 105 -2.75 15.18 6.17
C LEU A 105 -2.09 16.44 5.62
N LEU A 106 -0.88 16.78 6.09
CA LEU A 106 -0.14 17.92 5.59
C LEU A 106 0.10 17.81 4.09
N ASP A 107 0.60 16.69 3.55
CA ASP A 107 0.77 16.50 2.09
C ASP A 107 -0.54 16.60 1.29
N LEU A 108 -1.66 16.20 1.91
CA LEU A 108 -2.99 16.35 1.32
C LEU A 108 -3.46 17.81 1.26
N PHE A 109 -3.06 18.64 2.24
CA PHE A 109 -3.47 20.04 2.40
C PHE A 109 -2.45 21.07 1.86
N THR A 110 -1.17 20.74 1.73
CA THR A 110 -0.10 21.66 1.27
C THR A 110 -0.04 21.84 -0.24
N VAL A 111 -0.66 20.96 -1.02
CA VAL A 111 -0.85 21.16 -2.47
C VAL A 111 -2.17 21.92 -2.69
N ILE A 112 -2.18 23.18 -2.29
CA ILE A 112 -3.15 24.22 -2.68
C ILE A 112 -2.39 25.32 -3.41
#